data_AF-A0A8J8GGW8-F1
#
_entry.id   AF-A0A8J8GGW8-F1
#
_cell.length_a   1.000
_cell.length_b   1.000
_cell.length_c   1.000
_cell.angle_alpha   90.00
_cell.angle_beta   90.00
_cell.angle_gamma   90.00
#
_symmetry.space_group_name_H-M   'P 1'
#
loop_
_entity.id
_entity.type
_entity.pdbx_description
1 polymer ?
#
loop_
_entity_poly.entity_id
_entity_poly.type
_entity_poly.pdbx_seq_one_letter_code
_entity_poly.pdbx_strand_id
1 'polypeptide(L)'
;MNIRESELPGIGCKFEIITKNDEKLVIILHDDGRREVYHFDADDHDEVVSSITLSDLEARQIAGILGGMIYKPKALETVEVAFDDLLIEWYQVEPNAPVINKTIGELDIRNKYGINVIAVKKRNSKKSHSPGPDTVIEAGDTLVISGERNQIKDLIQQLLSSSRGDDA
;
A
#
# COMPACT_ATOMS: atom_id res chain seq x y z
N MET A 1 -14.58 -11.05 6.30
CA MET A 1 -13.79 -12.02 7.08
C MET A 1 -14.36 -12.01 8.47
N ASN A 2 -14.67 -13.19 8.98
CA ASN A 2 -15.20 -13.38 10.32
C ASN A 2 -14.23 -14.29 11.07
N ILE A 3 -13.89 -13.93 12.32
CA ILE A 3 -13.11 -14.78 13.22
C ILE A 3 -13.95 -14.98 14.48
N ARG A 4 -14.15 -16.24 14.87
CA ARG A 4 -14.80 -16.61 16.12
C ARG A 4 -13.81 -17.37 16.99
N GLU A 5 -13.67 -16.90 18.21
CA GLU A 5 -12.86 -17.53 19.25
C GLU A 5 -13.74 -18.38 20.18
N SER A 6 -13.21 -19.50 20.67
CA SER A 6 -13.87 -20.34 21.67
C SER A 6 -12.83 -21.12 22.48
N GLU A 7 -12.96 -21.10 23.80
CA GLU A 7 -12.14 -21.94 24.67
C GLU A 7 -12.47 -23.43 24.49
N LEU A 8 -11.46 -24.28 24.55
CA LEU A 8 -11.56 -25.73 24.56
C LEU A 8 -11.00 -26.23 25.91
N PRO A 9 -11.86 -26.50 26.91
CA PRO A 9 -11.42 -26.88 28.25
C PRO A 9 -10.45 -28.07 28.24
N GLY A 10 -9.25 -27.87 28.80
CA GLY A 10 -8.19 -28.88 28.89
C GLY A 10 -7.42 -29.14 27.59
N ILE A 11 -7.66 -28.35 26.54
CA ILE A 11 -6.98 -28.44 25.25
C ILE A 11 -6.29 -27.11 24.94
N GLY A 12 -7.03 -26.01 25.01
CA GLY A 12 -6.54 -24.66 24.74
C GLY A 12 -7.61 -23.78 24.12
N CYS A 13 -7.31 -23.10 23.00
CA CYS A 13 -8.22 -22.15 22.35
C CYS A 13 -8.42 -22.47 20.86
N LYS A 14 -9.67 -22.36 20.38
CA LYS A 14 -10.05 -22.54 18.98
C LYS A 14 -10.39 -21.20 18.34
N PHE A 15 -9.85 -20.98 17.15
CA PHE A 15 -10.21 -19.89 16.25
C PHE A 15 -10.82 -20.48 14.99
N GLU A 16 -12.05 -20.09 14.69
CA GLU A 16 -12.74 -20.43 13.45
C GLU A 16 -12.79 -19.20 12.57
N ILE A 17 -12.32 -19.34 11.34
CA ILE A 17 -12.10 -18.23 10.41
C ILE A 17 -12.85 -18.55 9.11
N ILE A 18 -13.73 -17.64 8.71
CA ILE A 18 -14.33 -17.63 7.36
C ILE A 18 -13.75 -16.44 6.60
N THR A 19 -13.04 -16.73 5.50
CA THR A 19 -12.40 -15.70 4.68
C THR A 19 -13.43 -14.91 3.86
N LYS A 20 -13.00 -13.91 3.10
CA LYS A 20 -13.90 -13.20 2.18
C LYS A 20 -14.28 -14.05 0.96
N ASN A 21 -13.51 -15.09 0.66
CA ASN A 21 -13.74 -16.01 -0.45
C ASN A 21 -14.52 -17.25 -0.01
N ASP A 22 -15.13 -17.22 1.18
CA ASP A 22 -15.91 -18.31 1.77
C ASP A 22 -15.12 -19.60 2.06
N GLU A 23 -13.79 -19.48 2.20
CA GLU A 23 -12.94 -20.58 2.69
C GLU A 23 -12.99 -20.62 4.22
N LYS A 24 -13.08 -21.84 4.77
CA LYS A 24 -13.06 -22.06 6.21
C LYS A 24 -11.72 -22.63 6.68
N LEU A 25 -11.17 -21.98 7.69
CA LEU A 25 -9.98 -22.39 8.42
C LEU A 25 -10.31 -22.52 9.91
N VAL A 26 -9.80 -23.56 10.56
CA VAL A 26 -9.83 -23.67 12.02
C VAL A 26 -8.41 -23.78 12.54
N ILE A 27 -8.06 -22.96 13.53
CA ILE A 27 -6.78 -23.01 14.21
C ILE A 27 -7.03 -23.36 15.68
N ILE A 28 -6.36 -24.40 16.18
CA ILE A 28 -6.36 -24.75 17.60
C ILE A 28 -4.98 -24.42 18.16
N LEU A 29 -4.94 -23.59 19.19
CA LEU A 29 -3.76 -23.32 20.01
C LEU A 29 -3.86 -24.20 21.25
N HIS A 30 -2.97 -25.18 21.36
CA HIS A 30 -2.91 -26.05 22.54
C HIS A 30 -2.12 -25.39 23.67
N ASP A 31 -2.49 -25.72 24.91
CA ASP A 31 -1.80 -25.23 26.11
C ASP A 31 -0.33 -25.69 26.19
N ASP A 32 0.01 -26.79 25.50
CA ASP A 32 1.38 -27.30 25.38
C ASP A 32 2.23 -26.58 24.31
N GLY A 33 1.65 -25.59 23.63
CA GLY A 33 2.31 -24.80 22.60
C GLY A 33 2.24 -25.41 21.20
N ARG A 34 1.56 -26.53 20.97
CA ARG A 34 1.28 -27.00 19.61
C ARG A 34 0.15 -26.19 18.97
N ARG A 35 0.20 -26.06 17.64
CA ARG A 35 -0.87 -25.47 16.85
C ARG A 35 -1.36 -26.47 15.82
N GLU A 36 -2.65 -26.64 15.70
CA GLU A 36 -3.27 -27.41 14.62
C GLU A 36 -4.03 -26.46 13.72
N VAL A 37 -3.82 -26.56 12.41
CA VAL A 37 -4.53 -25.78 11.40
C VAL A 37 -5.26 -26.73 10.49
N TYR A 38 -6.56 -26.51 10.33
CA TYR A 38 -7.45 -27.28 9.48
C TYR A 38 -7.99 -26.40 8.37
N HIS A 39 -7.97 -26.92 7.14
CA HIS A 39 -8.60 -26.32 5.98
C HIS A 39 -9.78 -27.19 5.56
N PHE A 40 -10.94 -26.57 5.40
CA PHE A 40 -12.19 -27.24 5.06
C PHE A 40 -12.52 -27.05 3.59
N ASP A 41 -13.41 -27.90 3.08
CA ASP A 41 -13.93 -27.76 1.74
C ASP A 41 -14.75 -26.46 1.63
N ALA A 42 -14.74 -25.84 0.45
CA ALA A 42 -15.44 -24.57 0.23
C ALA A 42 -16.95 -24.77 0.06
N ASP A 43 -17.37 -25.93 -0.46
CA ASP A 43 -18.78 -26.29 -0.67
C ASP A 43 -19.36 -27.04 0.54
N ASP A 44 -18.50 -27.69 1.35
CA ASP A 44 -18.87 -28.31 2.63
C ASP A 44 -17.90 -27.91 3.76
N HIS A 45 -18.34 -26.92 4.55
CA HIS A 45 -17.56 -26.38 5.67
C HIS A 45 -17.38 -27.36 6.85
N ASP A 46 -17.95 -28.56 6.80
CA ASP A 46 -17.73 -29.60 7.82
C ASP A 46 -16.75 -30.69 7.33
N GLU A 47 -16.43 -30.73 6.03
CA GLU A 47 -15.45 -31.66 5.47
C GLU A 47 -14.02 -31.06 5.55
N VAL A 48 -13.13 -31.75 6.26
CA VAL A 48 -11.71 -31.35 6.33
C VAL A 48 -10.97 -31.84 5.09
N VAL A 49 -10.43 -30.90 4.31
CA VAL A 49 -9.60 -31.18 3.13
C VAL A 49 -8.15 -31.47 3.53
N SER A 50 -7.60 -30.69 4.47
CA SER A 50 -6.23 -30.91 4.95
C SER A 50 -6.00 -30.35 6.34
N SER A 51 -4.95 -30.84 6.99
CA SER A 51 -4.53 -30.35 8.30
C SER A 51 -3.01 -30.37 8.44
N ILE A 52 -2.49 -29.47 9.28
CA ILE A 52 -1.09 -29.46 9.69
C ILE A 52 -0.98 -29.23 11.20
N THR A 53 -0.03 -29.92 11.83
CA THR A 53 0.37 -29.68 13.22
C THR A 53 1.73 -29.00 13.23
N LEU A 54 1.85 -27.94 14.01
CA LEU A 54 3.05 -27.10 14.11
C LEU A 54 3.49 -27.01 15.57
N SER A 55 4.80 -27.03 15.79
CA SER A 55 5.38 -26.59 17.06
C SER A 55 5.21 -25.08 17.26
N ASP A 56 5.41 -24.60 18.49
CA ASP A 56 5.40 -23.16 18.80
C ASP A 56 6.38 -22.37 17.91
N LEU A 57 7.58 -22.92 17.69
CA LEU A 57 8.61 -22.26 16.89
C LEU A 57 8.22 -22.17 15.41
N GLU A 58 7.75 -23.27 14.81
CA GLU A 58 7.33 -23.30 13.41
C GLU A 58 6.14 -22.37 13.18
N ALA A 59 5.16 -22.38 14.09
CA ALA A 59 3.99 -21.51 14.01
C ALA A 59 4.38 -20.02 14.03
N ARG A 60 5.32 -19.61 14.89
CA ARG A 60 5.82 -18.23 14.94
C ARG A 60 6.56 -17.84 13.66
N GLN A 61 7.35 -18.75 13.09
CA GLN A 61 8.06 -18.49 11.84
C GLN A 61 7.09 -18.30 10.67
N ILE A 62 6.08 -19.18 10.56
CA ILE A 62 5.03 -19.06 9.56
C ILE A 62 4.22 -17.78 9.76
N ALA A 63 3.90 -17.41 11.01
CA ALA A 63 3.22 -16.16 11.30
C ALA A 63 4.02 -14.93 10.83
N GLY A 64 5.36 -14.94 10.91
CA GLY A 64 6.20 -13.88 10.35
C GLY A 64 6.10 -13.78 8.82
N ILE A 65 5.95 -14.91 8.13
CA ILE A 65 5.74 -14.94 6.67
C ILE A 65 4.35 -14.40 6.33
N LEU A 66 3.30 -14.94 6.96
CA LEU A 66 1.91 -14.53 6.72
C LEU A 66 1.65 -13.07 7.13
N GLY A 67 2.29 -12.62 8.20
CA GLY A 67 2.25 -11.23 8.67
C GLY A 67 3.08 -10.26 7.84
N GLY A 68 3.71 -10.72 6.75
CA GLY A 68 4.47 -9.85 5.85
C GLY A 68 5.76 -9.28 6.44
N MET A 69 6.31 -9.88 7.51
CA MET A 69 7.56 -9.43 8.14
C MET A 69 8.80 -9.86 7.33
N ILE A 70 8.71 -11.00 6.65
CA ILE A 70 9.82 -11.58 5.87
C ILE A 70 9.80 -11.09 4.41
N TYR A 71 8.61 -10.93 3.83
CA TYR A 71 8.44 -10.50 2.44
C TYR A 71 7.21 -9.58 2.34
N LYS A 72 7.44 -8.31 1.99
CA LYS A 72 6.38 -7.35 1.64
C LYS A 72 6.29 -7.25 0.12
N PRO A 73 5.17 -7.65 -0.51
CA PRO A 73 4.92 -7.40 -1.92
C PRO A 73 5.10 -5.92 -2.25
N LYS A 74 5.84 -5.60 -3.31
CA LYS A 74 6.06 -4.20 -3.76
C LYS A 74 4.76 -3.43 -4.06
N ALA A 75 3.67 -4.15 -4.34
CA ALA A 75 2.33 -3.57 -4.52
C ALA A 75 1.70 -3.08 -3.20
N LEU A 76 2.12 -3.61 -2.05
CA LEU A 76 1.67 -3.21 -0.72
C LEU A 76 2.53 -2.10 -0.09
N GLU A 77 3.75 -1.84 -0.60
CA GLU A 77 4.54 -0.65 -0.23
C GLU A 77 3.81 0.67 -0.57
N THR A 78 2.88 0.63 -1.51
CA THR A 78 2.08 1.79 -1.94
C THR A 78 0.90 2.14 -1.03
N VAL A 79 0.54 1.28 -0.06
CA VAL A 79 -0.73 1.43 0.69
C VAL A 79 -0.52 1.76 2.17
N GLU A 80 0.65 1.48 2.76
CA GLU A 80 0.94 1.79 4.17
C GLU A 80 1.37 3.24 4.44
N VAL A 81 1.54 4.10 3.42
CA VAL A 81 1.83 5.54 3.62
C VAL A 81 0.55 6.41 3.60
N ALA A 82 -0.63 5.79 3.77
CA ALA A 82 -1.87 6.52 3.99
C ALA A 82 -1.95 6.96 5.46
N PHE A 83 -1.26 8.04 5.81
CA PHE A 83 -1.52 8.78 7.04
C PHE A 83 -2.80 9.59 6.84
N ASP A 84 -3.93 9.11 7.37
CA ASP A 84 -5.23 9.78 7.65
C ASP A 84 -5.93 10.65 6.58
N ASP A 85 -5.28 11.07 5.49
CA ASP A 85 -5.80 11.77 4.29
C ASP A 85 -4.67 12.12 3.28
N LEU A 86 -3.41 11.82 3.63
CA LEU A 86 -2.23 12.05 2.80
C LEU A 86 -2.12 11.00 1.69
N LEU A 87 -2.10 11.45 0.44
CA LEU A 87 -1.89 10.62 -0.74
C LEU A 87 -0.49 10.84 -1.31
N ILE A 88 0.04 9.81 -1.94
CA ILE A 88 1.24 9.89 -2.79
C ILE A 88 0.80 9.58 -4.22
N GLU A 89 1.15 10.47 -5.16
CA GLU A 89 0.79 10.33 -6.57
C GLU A 89 2.00 10.48 -7.48
N TRP A 90 2.02 9.69 -8.56
CA TRP A 90 2.98 9.79 -9.64
C TRP A 90 2.29 10.47 -10.81
N TYR A 91 2.68 11.71 -11.08
CA TYR A 91 2.09 12.49 -12.15
C TYR A 91 3.14 12.85 -13.20
N GLN A 92 2.87 12.50 -14.45
CA GLN A 92 3.72 12.88 -15.57
C GLN A 92 3.34 14.28 -16.03
N VAL A 93 4.30 15.21 -15.99
CA VAL A 93 4.12 16.59 -16.43
C VAL A 93 3.69 16.61 -17.89
N GLU A 94 2.51 17.15 -18.16
CA GLU A 94 1.96 17.23 -19.50
C GLU A 94 2.72 18.24 -20.36
N PRO A 95 2.71 18.10 -21.70
CA PRO A 95 3.22 19.13 -22.58
C PRO A 95 2.54 20.49 -22.30
N ASN A 96 3.29 21.59 -22.40
CA ASN A 96 2.79 22.95 -22.17
C ASN A 96 2.24 23.21 -20.74
N ALA A 97 2.49 22.34 -19.77
CA ALA A 97 2.14 22.58 -18.38
C ALA A 97 2.85 23.85 -17.83
N PRO A 98 2.18 24.69 -17.01
CA PRO A 98 2.76 25.92 -16.48
C PRO A 98 4.03 25.76 -15.63
N VAL A 99 4.31 24.53 -15.18
CA VAL A 99 5.48 24.15 -14.40
C VAL A 99 6.77 24.04 -15.22
N ILE A 100 6.67 23.90 -16.55
CA ILE A 100 7.82 23.63 -17.43
C ILE A 100 8.84 24.79 -17.37
N ASN A 101 10.13 24.44 -17.33
CA ASN A 101 11.28 25.34 -17.24
C ASN A 101 11.34 26.18 -15.96
N LYS A 102 10.59 25.81 -14.93
CA LYS A 102 10.68 26.41 -13.59
C LYS A 102 11.38 25.46 -12.63
N THR A 103 12.05 26.03 -11.64
CA THR A 103 12.65 25.26 -10.54
C THR A 103 11.63 24.97 -9.44
N ILE A 104 11.85 23.90 -8.66
CA ILE A 104 10.97 23.61 -7.50
C ILE A 104 10.94 24.78 -6.51
N GLY A 105 12.08 25.46 -6.31
CA GLY A 105 12.19 26.63 -5.45
C GLY A 105 11.36 27.82 -5.93
N GLU A 106 11.34 28.09 -7.24
CA GLU A 106 10.51 29.17 -7.83
C GLU A 106 9.01 28.90 -7.68
N LEU A 107 8.62 27.64 -7.83
CA LEU A 107 7.22 27.23 -7.76
C LEU A 107 6.68 27.28 -6.33
N ASP A 108 7.55 27.03 -5.36
CA ASP A 108 7.23 27.04 -3.92
C ASP A 108 6.04 26.13 -3.58
N ILE A 109 6.05 24.93 -4.16
CA ILE A 109 4.91 23.99 -4.17
C ILE A 109 4.45 23.66 -2.74
N ARG A 110 5.41 23.47 -1.83
CA ARG A 110 5.12 23.12 -0.43
C ARG A 110 4.33 24.20 0.30
N ASN A 111 4.73 25.45 0.18
CA ASN A 111 4.10 26.54 0.91
C ASN A 111 2.81 27.02 0.23
N LYS A 112 2.75 27.01 -1.11
CA LYS A 112 1.58 27.48 -1.86
C LYS A 112 0.45 26.46 -1.99
N TYR A 113 0.79 25.18 -2.10
CA TYR A 113 -0.17 24.12 -2.39
C TYR A 113 -0.26 23.07 -1.28
N GLY A 114 0.55 23.16 -0.22
CA GLY A 114 0.58 22.14 0.84
C GLY A 114 1.17 20.80 0.39
N ILE A 115 1.81 20.74 -0.78
CA ILE A 115 2.28 19.50 -1.40
C ILE A 115 3.79 19.40 -1.34
N ASN A 116 4.29 18.23 -0.97
CA ASN A 116 5.70 17.93 -0.97
C ASN A 116 6.10 17.12 -2.21
N VAL A 117 7.12 17.58 -2.94
CA VAL A 117 7.72 16.84 -4.06
C VAL A 117 8.81 15.91 -3.51
N ILE A 118 8.54 14.62 -3.48
CA ILE A 118 9.41 13.59 -2.90
C ILE A 118 10.55 13.25 -3.87
N ALA A 119 10.22 13.07 -5.15
CA ALA A 119 11.16 12.65 -6.17
C ALA A 119 10.79 13.19 -7.55
N VAL A 120 11.81 13.35 -8.40
CA VAL A 120 11.64 13.62 -9.83
C VAL A 120 12.31 12.51 -10.62
N LYS A 121 11.59 11.93 -11.57
CA LYS A 121 12.12 11.01 -12.56
C LYS A 121 12.14 11.70 -13.92
N LYS A 122 13.34 11.95 -14.43
CA LYS A 122 13.54 12.53 -15.76
C LYS A 122 13.02 11.59 -16.84
N ARG A 123 12.40 12.13 -17.89
CA ARG A 123 11.83 11.35 -19.01
C ARG A 123 12.78 10.28 -19.57
N ASN A 124 14.07 10.62 -19.70
CA ASN A 124 15.11 9.73 -20.25
C ASN A 124 15.95 9.02 -19.18
N SER A 125 15.57 9.07 -17.91
CA SER A 125 16.27 8.41 -16.81
C SER A 125 15.46 7.23 -16.27
N LYS A 126 16.16 6.13 -15.97
CA LYS A 126 15.58 4.99 -15.23
C LYS A 126 15.56 5.22 -13.72
N LYS A 127 16.26 6.25 -13.21
CA LYS A 127 16.38 6.53 -11.79
C LYS A 127 15.59 7.79 -11.43
N SER A 128 14.84 7.70 -10.33
CA SER A 128 14.31 8.86 -9.64
C SER A 128 15.38 9.43 -8.70
N HIS A 129 15.34 10.75 -8.49
CA HIS A 129 16.24 11.43 -7.57
C HIS A 129 15.42 12.33 -6.64
N SER A 130 15.90 12.52 -5.41
CA SER A 130 15.33 13.51 -4.50
C SER A 130 15.70 14.90 -5.03
N PRO A 131 14.73 15.79 -5.27
CA PRO A 131 15.02 17.05 -5.91
C PRO A 131 15.46 18.10 -4.88
N GLY A 132 16.41 18.96 -5.28
CA GLY A 132 16.72 20.20 -4.58
C GLY A 132 15.88 21.37 -5.10
N PRO A 133 15.95 22.55 -4.44
CA PRO A 133 15.23 23.76 -4.88
C PRO A 133 15.59 24.18 -6.31
N ASP A 134 16.82 23.94 -6.76
CA ASP A 134 17.29 24.29 -8.11
C ASP A 134 16.88 23.27 -9.20
N THR A 135 16.11 22.23 -8.84
CA THR A 135 15.69 21.20 -9.81
C THR A 135 14.69 21.77 -10.80
N VAL A 136 15.08 21.87 -12.07
CA VAL A 136 14.22 22.31 -13.17
C VAL A 136 13.29 21.19 -13.61
N ILE A 137 11.99 21.50 -13.72
CA ILE A 137 10.95 20.57 -14.18
C ILE A 137 10.78 20.68 -15.70
N GLU A 138 10.82 19.54 -16.40
CA GLU A 138 10.70 19.46 -17.86
C GLU A 138 9.46 18.66 -18.28
N ALA A 139 9.02 18.87 -19.52
CA ALA A 139 7.88 18.14 -20.07
C ALA A 139 8.15 16.63 -20.12
N GLY A 140 7.21 15.83 -19.62
CA GLY A 140 7.31 14.38 -19.55
C GLY A 140 8.14 13.86 -18.37
N ASP A 141 8.65 14.73 -17.49
CA ASP A 141 9.14 14.29 -16.18
C ASP A 141 8.00 13.69 -15.37
N THR A 142 8.30 12.69 -14.55
CA THR A 142 7.34 12.18 -13.55
C THR A 142 7.71 12.73 -12.18
N LEU A 143 6.78 13.48 -11.59
CA LEU A 143 6.87 13.96 -10.22
C LEU A 143 6.22 12.93 -9.29
N VAL A 144 6.91 12.61 -8.20
CA VAL A 144 6.33 11.88 -7.06
C VAL A 144 5.98 12.92 -6.02
N ILE A 145 4.69 13.15 -5.82
CA ILE A 145 4.16 14.21 -4.95
C ILE A 145 3.35 13.61 -3.81
N SER A 146 3.30 14.31 -2.68
CA SER A 146 2.53 13.91 -1.50
C SER A 146 1.80 15.09 -0.86
N GLY A 147 0.57 14.87 -0.41
CA GLY A 147 -0.30 15.89 0.16
C GLY A 147 -1.74 15.40 0.28
N GLU A 148 -2.67 16.26 0.70
CA GLU A 148 -4.08 15.88 0.75
C GLU A 148 -4.67 15.72 -0.66
N ARG A 149 -5.66 14.84 -0.81
CA ARG A 149 -6.29 14.54 -2.11
C ARG A 149 -6.74 15.78 -2.88
N ASN A 150 -7.37 16.74 -2.20
CA ASN A 150 -7.90 17.94 -2.86
C ASN A 150 -6.77 18.87 -3.32
N GLN A 151 -5.74 19.05 -2.48
CA GLN A 151 -4.56 19.83 -2.82
C GLN A 151 -3.85 19.25 -4.04
N ILE A 152 -3.62 17.94 -4.07
CA ILE A 152 -2.96 17.27 -5.20
C ILE A 152 -3.72 17.51 -6.51
N LYS A 153 -5.06 17.39 -6.49
CA LYS A 153 -5.89 17.70 -7.65
C LYS A 153 -5.74 19.15 -8.10
N ASP A 154 -5.74 20.09 -7.17
CA ASP A 154 -5.59 21.52 -7.47
C ASP A 154 -4.21 21.82 -8.09
N LEU A 155 -3.13 21.23 -7.55
CA LEU A 155 -1.79 21.37 -8.12
C LEU A 155 -1.71 20.80 -9.54
N ILE A 156 -2.28 19.61 -9.74
CA ILE A 156 -2.28 18.98 -11.07
C ILE A 156 -2.96 19.91 -12.07
N GLN A 157 -4.18 20.37 -11.76
CA GLN A 157 -4.95 21.24 -12.65
C GLN A 157 -4.27 22.58 -12.94
N GLN A 158 -3.62 23.18 -11.94
CA GLN A 158 -3.04 24.52 -12.08
C GLN A 158 -1.63 24.53 -12.67
N LEU A 159 -0.82 23.51 -12.39
CA LEU A 159 0.61 23.53 -12.71
C LEU A 159 1.09 22.37 -13.57
N LEU A 160 0.52 21.18 -13.45
CA LEU A 160 1.10 19.97 -14.04
C LEU A 160 0.38 19.49 -15.32
N SER A 161 -0.89 19.82 -15.49
CA SER A 161 -1.65 19.56 -16.72
C SER A 161 -1.54 20.72 -17.71
N SER A 162 -1.75 20.43 -18.98
CA SER A 162 -1.97 21.49 -19.98
C SER A 162 -3.20 22.30 -19.58
N SER A 163 -3.07 23.61 -19.44
CA SER A 163 -4.24 24.48 -19.39
C SER A 163 -5.02 24.26 -20.67
N ARG A 164 -6.29 23.80 -20.57
CA ARG A 164 -7.24 23.88 -21.68
C ARG A 164 -7.37 25.36 -22.04
N GLY A 165 -6.56 25.79 -23.00
CA GLY A 165 -6.85 26.99 -23.76
C GLY A 165 -8.12 26.70 -24.55
N ASP A 166 -9.12 27.55 -24.37
CA ASP A 166 -10.23 27.73 -25.28
C ASP A 166 -9.65 27.95 -26.69
N ASP A 167 -9.58 26.90 -27.50
CA ASP A 167 -9.44 27.04 -28.95
C ASP A 167 -10.83 27.37 -29.51
N ALA A 168 -11.15 28.67 -29.50
CA ALA A 168 -12.20 29.30 -30.29
C ALA A 168 -11.58 30.12 -31.43
#